data_AF-A0A2V9HYL4-F1
#
_entry.id   AF-A0A2V9HYL4-F1
#
_cell.length_a   1.000
_cell.length_b   1.000
_cell.length_c   1.000
_cell.angle_alpha   90.00
_cell.angle_beta   90.00
_cell.angle_gamma   90.00
#
_symmetry.space_group_name_H-M   'P 1'
#
loop_
_entity.id
_entity.type
_entity.pdbx_description
1 polymer ?
#
loop_
_entity_poly.entity_id
_entity_poly.type
_entity_poly.pdbx_seq_one_letter_code
_entity_poly.pdbx_strand_id
1 'polypeptide(L)'
;MSTPTSEFQDAQRQKKLKAIADLGFELYPRKWEFTHSLPQILAEYSSRTAEQLDAQKVPVRIAGRVMTIRPHGKAGFAHLAGGGARLQIYVRLDAVGERDFELYKLLDLGDLIGVEGYLFRTRTGELSVHAERLQFLAKALLPLPEKWHGLTDVQIRYRQRYLDLMVNPEVRQVFERRSKLVGALREFLESEGYLEVETPMMQPLAGGAMARPFVTHHNALDIDLFLRIAPELYLKRLIVGGLDRVYEINRNFRNEGISTQHNPEFTMLEFYQAYADYRDMMELTERILRHVAQAVVGSLEFDYGEHHISLAEFQRLTMAEAIVRFWPAEAGEGPRLEDLADPRAALKWVEAYSQWLAKAGRADEAISLAEGTAPGLALQELFEAVAERQLIQPTFVLDYPLEV
;
A
#
# COMPACT_ATOMS: atom_id res chain seq x y z
N MET A 1 -10.31 19.93 16.91
CA MET A 1 -10.66 20.40 18.26
C MET A 1 -10.20 19.34 19.24
N SER A 2 -9.10 19.60 19.94
CA SER A 2 -8.57 18.73 21.00
C SER A 2 -9.57 18.72 22.16
N THR A 3 -9.90 17.53 22.68
CA THR A 3 -10.70 17.41 23.90
C THR A 3 -9.91 17.93 25.12
N PRO A 4 -10.55 18.42 26.18
CA PRO A 4 -9.88 18.96 27.38
C PRO A 4 -8.84 18.01 28.01
N THR A 5 -9.03 16.70 27.82
CA THR A 5 -8.11 15.64 28.27
C THR A 5 -6.78 15.64 27.50
N SER A 6 -6.76 16.09 26.24
CA SER A 6 -5.54 16.21 25.42
C SER A 6 -4.63 17.32 25.95
N GLU A 7 -5.19 18.49 26.25
CA GLU A 7 -4.39 19.65 26.68
C GLU A 7 -3.67 19.41 28.02
N PHE A 8 -4.32 18.70 28.95
CA PHE A 8 -3.69 18.31 30.21
C PHE A 8 -2.53 17.32 30.00
N GLN A 9 -2.69 16.34 29.10
CA GLN A 9 -1.64 15.38 28.77
C GLN A 9 -0.45 16.05 28.06
N ASP A 10 -0.72 16.99 27.15
CA ASP A 10 0.31 17.74 26.44
C ASP A 10 1.15 18.58 27.42
N ALA A 11 0.50 19.29 28.35
CA ALA A 11 1.17 20.05 29.40
C ALA A 11 2.00 19.15 30.33
N GLN A 12 1.50 17.95 30.67
CA GLN A 12 2.25 16.98 31.47
C GLN A 12 3.49 16.47 30.73
N ARG A 13 3.38 16.16 29.43
CA ARG A 13 4.50 15.70 28.59
C ARG A 13 5.56 16.79 28.43
N GLN A 14 5.17 18.07 28.33
CA GLN A 14 6.09 19.21 28.34
C GLN A 14 6.83 19.34 29.68
N LYS A 15 6.14 19.18 30.82
CA LYS A 15 6.79 19.19 32.14
C LYS A 15 7.81 18.07 32.28
N LYS A 16 7.48 16.85 31.80
CA LYS A 16 8.41 15.72 31.77
C LYS A 16 9.60 15.96 30.86
N LEU A 17 9.40 16.58 29.69
CA LEU A 17 10.49 16.97 28.80
C LEU A 17 11.49 17.91 29.51
N LYS A 18 10.99 18.90 30.25
CA LYS A 18 11.84 19.79 31.05
C LYS A 18 12.61 19.01 32.12
N ALA A 19 11.93 18.13 32.86
CA ALA A 19 12.60 17.29 33.87
C ALA A 19 13.70 16.40 33.26
N ILE A 20 13.50 15.86 32.06
CA ILE A 20 14.53 15.09 31.33
C ILE A 20 15.73 15.99 30.98
N ALA A 21 15.49 17.24 30.56
CA ALA A 21 16.56 18.20 30.32
C ALA A 21 17.32 18.56 31.60
N ASP A 22 16.60 18.74 32.72
CA ASP A 22 17.18 19.07 34.04
C ASP A 22 18.07 17.91 34.58
N LEU A 23 17.82 16.66 34.17
CA LEU A 23 18.70 15.50 34.41
C LEU A 23 19.96 15.50 33.51
N GLY A 24 20.12 16.51 32.65
CA GLY A 24 21.26 16.66 31.75
C GLY A 24 21.22 15.78 30.51
N PHE A 25 20.04 15.29 30.08
CA PHE A 25 19.91 14.60 28.79
C PHE A 25 19.74 15.62 27.66
N GLU A 26 20.44 15.39 26.55
CA GLU A 26 20.12 16.06 25.29
C GLU A 26 18.74 15.59 24.81
N LEU A 27 17.83 16.53 24.53
CA LEU A 27 16.43 16.19 24.23
C LEU A 27 16.22 15.60 22.83
N TYR A 28 17.08 15.99 21.88
CA TYR A 28 17.03 15.60 20.48
C TYR A 28 18.47 15.41 19.95
N PRO A 29 19.20 14.40 20.45
CA PRO A 29 20.57 14.14 20.02
C PRO A 29 20.63 13.83 18.53
N ARG A 30 21.70 14.29 17.88
CA ARG A 30 21.87 14.14 16.42
C ARG A 30 22.15 12.70 16.00
N LYS A 31 22.71 11.88 16.89
CA LYS A 31 23.18 10.53 16.59
C LYS A 31 23.11 9.61 17.80
N TRP A 32 22.68 8.38 17.55
CA TRP A 32 22.85 7.25 18.46
C TRP A 32 23.43 6.08 17.66
N GLU A 33 24.56 5.54 18.12
CA GLU A 33 25.19 4.40 17.46
C GLU A 33 24.60 3.10 17.99
N PHE A 34 23.65 2.56 17.23
CA PHE A 34 23.13 1.22 17.48
C PHE A 34 24.03 0.16 16.82
N THR A 35 24.07 -1.03 17.38
CA THR A 35 24.81 -2.19 16.84
C THR A 35 23.90 -3.13 16.07
N HIS A 36 22.63 -3.23 16.48
CA HIS A 36 21.67 -4.17 15.92
C HIS A 36 20.29 -3.51 15.84
N SER A 37 19.56 -3.82 14.78
CA SER A 37 18.12 -3.54 14.73
C SER A 37 17.34 -4.60 15.51
N LEU A 38 16.13 -4.28 15.94
CA LEU A 38 15.29 -5.24 16.66
C LEU A 38 14.96 -6.49 15.82
N PRO A 39 14.63 -6.39 14.51
CA PRO A 39 14.42 -7.57 13.68
C PRO A 39 15.66 -8.47 13.57
N GLN A 40 16.86 -7.89 13.47
CA GLN A 40 18.11 -8.66 13.45
C GLN A 40 18.30 -9.45 14.74
N ILE A 41 18.10 -8.81 15.90
CA ILE A 41 18.19 -9.50 17.20
C ILE A 41 17.21 -10.66 17.27
N LEU A 42 15.96 -10.44 16.86
CA LEU A 42 14.96 -11.51 16.88
C LEU A 42 15.34 -12.65 15.93
N ALA A 43 15.81 -12.35 14.72
CA ALA A 43 16.21 -13.38 13.77
C ALA A 43 17.39 -14.23 14.26
N GLU A 44 18.41 -13.59 14.84
CA GLU A 44 19.68 -14.24 15.19
C GLU A 44 19.67 -14.93 16.58
N TYR A 45 18.88 -14.42 17.52
CA TYR A 45 18.97 -14.82 18.94
C TYR A 45 17.69 -15.43 19.50
N SER A 46 16.55 -15.39 18.80
CA SER A 46 15.28 -15.95 19.32
C SER A 46 15.31 -17.46 19.55
N SER A 47 16.19 -18.20 18.90
CA SER A 47 16.36 -19.65 19.10
C SER A 47 17.33 -20.03 20.22
N ARG A 48 18.11 -19.07 20.76
CA ARG A 48 19.13 -19.34 21.78
C ARG A 48 18.52 -19.51 23.17
N THR A 49 19.06 -20.40 23.99
CA THR A 49 18.60 -20.63 25.37
C THR A 49 19.13 -19.57 26.33
N ALA A 50 18.59 -19.54 27.55
CA ALA A 50 19.03 -18.61 28.59
C ALA A 50 20.52 -18.83 28.93
N GLU A 51 20.94 -20.09 29.07
CA GLU A 51 22.32 -20.47 29.41
C GLU A 51 23.31 -20.04 28.32
N GLN A 52 22.92 -20.16 27.05
CA GLN A 52 23.75 -19.72 25.93
C GLN A 52 23.93 -18.20 25.91
N LEU A 53 22.87 -17.46 26.20
CA LEU A 53 22.92 -15.99 26.26
C LEU A 53 23.68 -15.50 27.49
N ASP A 54 23.51 -16.14 28.65
CA ASP A 54 24.22 -15.80 29.89
C ASP A 54 25.72 -16.11 29.80
N ALA A 55 26.11 -17.17 29.08
CA ALA A 55 27.52 -17.50 28.87
C ALA A 55 28.24 -16.49 27.95
N GLN A 56 27.57 -15.98 26.93
CA GLN A 56 28.16 -15.04 25.96
C GLN A 56 27.98 -13.57 26.34
N LYS A 57 26.91 -13.23 27.07
CA LYS A 57 26.46 -11.87 27.36
C LYS A 57 26.58 -10.95 26.14
N VAL A 58 25.89 -11.30 25.07
CA VAL A 58 25.99 -10.61 23.78
C VAL A 58 25.66 -9.12 23.97
N PRO A 59 26.63 -8.21 23.79
CA PRO A 59 26.41 -6.78 24.00
C PRO A 59 25.64 -6.19 22.81
N VAL A 60 24.63 -5.38 23.11
CA VAL A 60 23.78 -4.74 22.12
C VAL A 60 23.51 -3.28 22.49
N ARG A 61 23.59 -2.43 21.47
CA ARG A 61 23.03 -1.07 21.46
C ARG A 61 21.86 -1.06 20.50
N ILE A 62 20.67 -0.78 21.00
CA ILE A 62 19.42 -0.73 20.24
C ILE A 62 18.76 0.63 20.38
N ALA A 63 17.76 0.91 19.54
CA ALA A 63 16.87 2.04 19.71
C ALA A 63 15.45 1.66 19.28
N GLY A 64 14.47 2.33 19.85
CA GLY A 64 13.09 2.13 19.46
C GLY A 64 12.10 3.01 20.21
N ARG A 65 10.85 2.90 19.78
CA ARG A 65 9.71 3.60 20.36
C ARG A 65 9.15 2.83 21.54
N VAL A 66 8.97 3.51 22.67
CA VAL A 66 8.38 2.93 23.87
C VAL A 66 6.90 2.65 23.65
N MET A 67 6.52 1.38 23.62
CA MET A 67 5.13 0.95 23.41
C MET A 67 4.41 0.58 24.71
N THR A 68 5.16 0.08 25.69
CA THR A 68 4.64 -0.27 27.02
C THR A 68 5.70 0.01 28.07
N ILE A 69 5.28 0.39 29.27
CA ILE A 69 6.14 0.53 30.46
C ILE A 69 5.43 -0.19 31.62
N ARG A 70 6.19 -1.00 32.36
CA ARG A 70 5.74 -1.79 33.52
C ARG A 70 6.70 -1.56 34.68
N PRO A 71 6.45 -0.58 35.56
CA PRO A 71 7.31 -0.28 36.69
C PRO A 71 7.11 -1.29 37.83
N HIS A 72 8.21 -1.68 38.49
CA HIS A 72 8.27 -2.62 39.62
C HIS A 72 9.28 -2.15 40.67
N GLY A 73 8.97 -1.07 41.39
CA GLY A 73 9.83 -0.53 42.44
C GLY A 73 11.18 -0.05 41.89
N LYS A 74 12.27 -0.78 42.22
CA LYS A 74 13.65 -0.50 41.75
C LYS A 74 14.00 -1.19 40.43
N ALA A 75 13.03 -1.83 39.78
CA ALA A 75 13.18 -2.44 38.46
C ALA A 75 11.95 -2.15 37.60
N GLY A 76 12.01 -2.50 36.32
CA GLY A 76 10.86 -2.42 35.43
C GLY A 76 11.14 -3.00 34.06
N PHE A 77 10.08 -3.15 33.29
CA PHE A 77 10.15 -3.61 31.91
C PHE A 77 9.54 -2.59 30.97
N ALA A 78 10.08 -2.47 29.77
CA ALA A 78 9.42 -1.76 28.68
C ALA A 78 9.55 -2.57 27.39
N HIS A 79 8.67 -2.28 26.43
CA HIS A 79 8.81 -2.80 25.07
C HIS A 79 9.16 -1.67 24.13
N LEU A 80 10.21 -1.89 23.34
CA LEU A 80 10.58 -1.01 22.26
C LEU A 80 10.11 -1.58 20.93
N ALA A 81 9.53 -0.73 20.09
CA ALA A 81 9.19 -1.05 18.70
C ALA A 81 10.14 -0.35 17.73
N GLY A 82 10.57 -1.07 16.70
CA GLY A 82 11.51 -0.60 15.69
C GLY A 82 11.67 -1.62 14.58
N GLY A 83 11.73 -1.16 13.33
CA GLY A 83 11.91 -2.06 12.18
C GLY A 83 10.79 -3.08 11.96
N GLY A 84 9.59 -2.86 12.50
CA GLY A 84 8.47 -3.81 12.42
C GLY A 84 8.50 -4.91 13.50
N ALA A 85 9.51 -4.88 14.37
CA ALA A 85 9.67 -5.81 15.48
C ALA A 85 9.44 -5.11 16.83
N ARG A 86 9.25 -5.93 17.87
CA ARG A 86 9.21 -5.49 19.27
C ARG A 86 10.25 -6.28 20.08
N LEU A 87 10.92 -5.62 21.01
CA LEU A 87 11.86 -6.26 21.92
C LEU A 87 11.67 -5.70 23.33
N GLN A 88 11.68 -6.58 24.32
CA GLN A 88 11.61 -6.20 25.72
C GLN A 88 12.96 -5.67 26.21
N ILE A 89 12.92 -4.65 27.06
CA ILE A 89 14.05 -4.18 27.85
C ILE A 89 13.73 -4.34 29.33
N TYR A 90 14.73 -4.71 30.11
CA TYR A 90 14.69 -4.78 31.55
C TYR A 90 15.60 -3.71 32.14
N VAL A 91 15.04 -2.85 32.97
CA VAL A 91 15.75 -1.70 33.55
C VAL A 91 15.77 -1.87 35.06
N ARG A 92 16.96 -1.83 35.68
CA ARG A 92 17.14 -1.95 37.12
C ARG A 92 18.06 -0.84 37.64
N LEU A 93 17.68 -0.23 38.76
CA LEU A 93 18.35 0.96 39.30
C LEU A 93 19.85 0.78 39.54
N ASP A 94 20.25 -0.38 40.07
CA ASP A 94 21.66 -0.72 40.34
C ASP A 94 22.49 -0.97 39.07
N ALA A 95 21.85 -1.26 37.94
CA ALA A 95 22.51 -1.54 36.67
C ALA A 95 22.68 -0.27 35.83
N VAL A 96 21.64 0.56 35.71
CA VAL A 96 21.68 1.80 34.92
C VAL A 96 22.10 3.05 35.72
N GLY A 97 22.07 2.97 37.05
CA GLY A 97 22.32 4.10 37.94
C GLY A 97 21.12 5.03 38.11
N GLU A 98 21.23 5.99 39.03
CA GLU A 98 20.11 6.88 39.42
C GLU A 98 19.62 7.75 38.27
N ARG A 99 20.52 8.38 37.50
CA ARG A 99 20.18 9.30 36.41
C ARG A 99 19.32 8.63 35.32
N ASP A 100 19.77 7.47 34.85
CA ASP A 100 19.07 6.74 33.78
C ASP A 100 17.79 6.06 34.31
N PHE A 101 17.77 5.66 35.58
CA PHE A 101 16.55 5.14 36.20
C PHE A 101 15.47 6.23 36.40
N GLU A 102 15.87 7.47 36.73
CA GLU A 102 14.96 8.61 36.73
C GLU A 102 14.47 8.94 35.31
N LEU A 103 15.32 8.84 34.28
CA LEU A 103 14.86 8.92 32.90
C LEU A 103 13.78 7.88 32.62
N TYR A 104 14.00 6.61 32.97
CA TYR A 104 13.01 5.54 32.78
C TYR A 104 11.64 5.86 33.42
N LYS A 105 11.63 6.47 34.62
CA LYS A 105 10.39 6.90 35.28
C LYS A 105 9.68 8.05 34.57
N LEU A 106 10.44 8.91 33.88
CA LEU A 106 9.93 10.07 33.15
C LEU A 106 9.45 9.71 31.73
N LEU A 107 9.79 8.54 31.21
CA LEU A 107 9.34 8.10 29.90
C LEU A 107 7.83 8.01 29.82
N ASP A 108 7.31 8.37 28.65
CA ASP A 108 5.94 8.11 28.25
C ASP A 108 5.92 7.18 27.04
N LEU A 109 4.76 6.60 26.81
CA LEU A 109 4.49 5.85 25.59
C LEU A 109 4.61 6.79 24.39
N GLY A 110 5.27 6.28 23.35
CA GLY A 110 5.61 7.01 22.14
C GLY A 110 7.01 7.61 22.16
N ASP A 111 7.66 7.77 23.31
CA ASP A 111 9.03 8.31 23.37
C ASP A 111 10.01 7.40 22.62
N LEU A 112 11.08 7.99 22.08
CA LEU A 112 12.18 7.26 21.46
C LEU A 112 13.35 7.22 22.44
N ILE A 113 13.90 6.03 22.65
CA ILE A 113 15.08 5.83 23.49
C ILE A 113 16.08 4.89 22.82
N GLY A 114 17.36 5.08 23.15
CA GLY A 114 18.44 4.15 22.93
C GLY A 114 18.69 3.35 24.21
N VAL A 115 19.07 2.08 24.06
CA VAL A 115 19.40 1.18 25.16
C VAL A 115 20.69 0.45 24.83
N GLU A 116 21.62 0.48 25.76
CA GLU A 116 22.86 -0.29 25.73
C GLU A 116 22.85 -1.29 26.88
N GLY A 117 23.31 -2.51 26.61
CA GLY A 117 23.35 -3.60 27.58
C GLY A 117 23.59 -4.93 26.90
N TYR A 118 23.05 -6.02 27.44
CA TYR A 118 23.25 -7.37 26.90
C TYR A 118 21.96 -8.18 26.78
N LEU A 119 21.94 -9.15 25.87
CA LEU A 119 20.82 -10.05 25.67
C LEU A 119 20.73 -11.10 26.79
N PHE A 120 19.52 -11.35 27.26
CA PHE A 120 19.21 -12.42 28.21
C PHE A 120 17.75 -12.88 28.03
N ARG A 121 17.35 -13.94 28.75
CA ARG A 121 15.94 -14.33 28.85
C ARG A 121 15.41 -14.13 30.26
N THR A 122 14.18 -13.63 30.35
CA THR A 122 13.47 -13.56 31.63
C THR A 122 13.04 -14.96 32.08
N ARG A 123 12.54 -15.06 33.32
CA ARG A 123 11.96 -16.31 33.85
C ARG A 123 10.78 -16.84 33.04
N THR A 124 10.07 -15.96 32.31
CA THR A 124 8.98 -16.35 31.40
C THR A 124 9.48 -16.79 30.03
N GLY A 125 10.81 -16.80 29.81
CA GLY A 125 11.44 -17.22 28.55
C GLY A 125 11.52 -16.12 27.49
N GLU A 126 11.08 -14.90 27.78
CA GLU A 126 11.04 -13.80 26.81
C GLU A 126 12.45 -13.21 26.58
N LEU A 127 12.88 -13.13 25.32
CA LEU A 127 14.14 -12.51 24.95
C LEU A 127 14.11 -11.01 25.25
N SER A 128 15.10 -10.53 26.00
CA SER A 128 15.13 -9.17 26.53
C SER A 128 16.54 -8.59 26.52
N VAL A 129 16.64 -7.26 26.52
CA VAL A 129 17.91 -6.55 26.79
C VAL A 129 17.95 -6.18 28.27
N HIS A 130 18.97 -6.64 28.99
CA HIS A 130 19.28 -6.14 30.32
C HIS A 130 19.99 -4.79 30.16
N ALA A 131 19.29 -3.69 30.45
CA ALA A 131 19.82 -2.35 30.23
C ALA A 131 20.92 -2.01 31.24
N GLU A 132 22.03 -1.49 30.73
CA GLU A 132 23.15 -0.92 31.49
C GLU A 132 23.24 0.59 31.28
N ARG A 133 22.72 1.10 30.17
CA ARG A 133 22.60 2.54 29.91
C ARG A 133 21.37 2.85 29.08
N LEU A 134 20.71 3.95 29.41
CA LEU A 134 19.62 4.54 28.64
C LEU A 134 20.07 5.86 28.00
N GLN A 135 19.61 6.09 26.78
CA GLN A 135 19.76 7.35 26.09
C GLN A 135 18.39 7.87 25.68
N PHE A 136 18.05 9.08 26.09
CA PHE A 136 16.87 9.75 25.56
C PHE A 136 17.14 10.21 24.13
N LEU A 137 16.19 9.98 23.21
CA LEU A 137 16.34 10.35 21.78
C LEU A 137 15.28 11.34 21.31
N ALA A 138 14.02 11.18 21.71
CA ALA A 138 12.98 12.15 21.40
C ALA A 138 11.74 11.96 22.29
N LYS A 139 11.07 13.06 22.58
CA LYS A 139 9.77 13.06 23.27
C LYS A 139 8.63 12.90 22.28
N ALA A 140 7.70 11.99 22.58
CA ALA A 140 6.37 12.07 21.99
C ALA A 140 5.56 13.12 22.76
N LEU A 141 5.37 14.30 22.14
CA LEU A 141 4.53 15.34 22.73
C LEU A 141 3.05 15.01 22.64
N LEU A 142 2.65 14.27 21.61
CA LEU A 142 1.29 13.75 21.45
C LEU A 142 1.23 12.27 21.89
N PRO A 143 0.14 11.84 22.53
CA PRO A 143 -0.03 10.44 22.91
C PRO A 143 -0.17 9.52 21.67
N LEU A 144 0.18 8.24 21.85
CA LEU A 144 -0.14 7.21 20.86
C LEU A 144 -1.68 7.01 20.77
N PRO A 145 -2.19 6.54 19.62
CA PRO A 145 -3.58 6.07 19.50
C PRO A 145 -3.90 5.02 20.57
N GLU A 146 -5.18 4.89 20.95
CA GLU A 146 -5.59 4.00 22.03
C GLU A 146 -5.09 2.56 21.89
N LYS A 147 -4.62 2.00 23.02
CA LYS A 147 -3.89 0.73 23.10
C LYS A 147 -4.69 -0.51 22.74
N TRP A 148 -6.01 -0.50 22.93
CA TRP A 148 -6.82 -1.72 22.98
C TRP A 148 -7.43 -2.11 21.65
N HIS A 149 -7.73 -1.14 20.80
CA HIS A 149 -8.38 -1.37 19.52
C HIS A 149 -7.45 -1.13 18.33
N GLY A 150 -6.25 -0.58 18.55
CA GLY A 150 -5.44 -0.06 17.47
C GLY A 150 -6.10 1.15 16.81
N LEU A 151 -5.53 1.63 15.71
CA LEU A 151 -6.19 2.65 14.90
C LEU A 151 -7.09 1.95 13.88
N THR A 152 -8.39 1.86 14.16
CA THR A 152 -9.38 1.16 13.31
C THR A 152 -10.07 2.07 12.31
N ASP A 153 -10.25 3.36 12.66
CA ASP A 153 -10.89 4.33 11.78
C ASP A 153 -10.09 4.50 10.48
N VAL A 154 -10.68 4.03 9.38
CA VAL A 154 -10.06 4.00 8.05
C VAL A 154 -9.65 5.40 7.59
N GLN A 155 -10.46 6.42 7.86
CA GLN A 155 -10.16 7.80 7.46
C GLN A 155 -8.96 8.35 8.22
N ILE A 156 -8.89 8.12 9.54
CA ILE A 156 -7.74 8.56 10.35
C ILE A 156 -6.48 7.81 9.92
N ARG A 157 -6.55 6.49 9.64
CA ARG A 157 -5.41 5.71 9.12
C ARG A 157 -4.85 6.29 7.83
N TYR A 158 -5.73 6.72 6.92
CA TYR A 158 -5.31 7.29 5.63
C TYR A 158 -4.75 8.70 5.77
N ARG A 159 -5.33 9.53 6.64
CA ARG A 159 -4.84 10.91 6.91
C ARG A 159 -3.56 10.94 7.73
N GLN A 160 -3.39 10.00 8.65
CA GLN A 160 -2.26 9.93 9.59
C GLN A 160 -1.51 8.62 9.41
N ARG A 161 -1.02 8.36 8.19
CA ARG A 161 -0.34 7.10 7.84
C ARG A 161 0.81 6.74 8.79
N TYR A 162 1.51 7.73 9.32
CA TYR A 162 2.57 7.52 10.31
C TYR A 162 2.05 6.85 11.59
N LEU A 163 0.85 7.19 12.07
CA LEU A 163 0.22 6.53 13.22
C LEU A 163 -0.16 5.10 12.90
N ASP A 164 -0.76 4.88 11.73
CA ASP A 164 -1.16 3.55 11.26
C ASP A 164 0.06 2.61 11.18
N LEU A 165 1.16 3.05 10.56
CA LEU A 165 2.42 2.31 10.49
C LEU A 165 3.05 2.02 11.86
N MET A 166 2.78 2.87 12.87
CA MET A 166 3.32 2.68 14.22
C MET A 166 2.58 1.59 15.01
N VAL A 167 1.27 1.44 14.80
CA VAL A 167 0.43 0.56 15.63
C VAL A 167 -0.01 -0.72 14.91
N ASN A 168 -0.03 -0.74 13.58
CA ASN A 168 -0.51 -1.84 12.74
C ASN A 168 0.64 -2.43 11.89
N PRO A 169 1.35 -3.47 12.37
CA PRO A 169 2.50 -4.07 11.67
C PRO A 169 2.17 -4.61 10.27
N GLU A 170 0.94 -5.07 10.05
CA GLU A 170 0.46 -5.57 8.76
C GLU A 170 0.46 -4.48 7.68
N VAL A 171 0.19 -3.22 8.06
CA VAL A 171 0.23 -2.09 7.12
C VAL A 171 1.64 -1.90 6.59
N ARG A 172 2.65 -2.02 7.45
CA ARG A 172 4.06 -1.95 7.02
C ARG A 172 4.39 -3.03 5.99
N GLN A 173 3.92 -4.26 6.21
CA GLN A 173 4.14 -5.35 5.26
C GLN A 173 3.52 -5.06 3.89
N VAL A 174 2.38 -4.36 3.83
CA VAL A 174 1.79 -3.91 2.55
C VAL A 174 2.73 -2.97 1.79
N PHE A 175 3.36 -2.00 2.46
CA PHE A 175 4.33 -1.10 1.82
C PHE A 175 5.62 -1.82 1.40
N GLU A 176 6.13 -2.72 2.23
CA GLU A 176 7.32 -3.53 1.91
C GLU A 176 7.04 -4.43 0.69
N ARG A 177 5.88 -5.10 0.65
CA ARG A 177 5.42 -5.89 -0.51
C ARG A 177 5.23 -5.02 -1.74
N ARG A 178 4.67 -3.82 -1.62
CA ARG A 178 4.55 -2.86 -2.74
C ARG A 178 5.94 -2.48 -3.30
N SER A 179 6.92 -2.22 -2.44
CA SER A 179 8.29 -1.95 -2.90
C SER A 179 8.89 -3.14 -3.64
N LYS A 180 8.68 -4.35 -3.10
CA LYS A 180 9.14 -5.60 -3.74
C LYS A 180 8.46 -5.84 -5.09
N LEU A 181 7.16 -5.56 -5.18
CA LEU A 181 6.39 -5.64 -6.42
C LEU A 181 6.96 -4.73 -7.50
N VAL A 182 7.22 -3.46 -7.19
CA VAL A 182 7.80 -2.52 -8.16
C VAL A 182 9.21 -2.96 -8.58
N GLY A 183 10.01 -3.47 -7.64
CA GLY A 183 11.32 -4.06 -7.95
C GLY A 183 11.23 -5.24 -8.92
N ALA A 184 10.32 -6.18 -8.66
CA ALA A 184 10.09 -7.35 -9.51
C ALA A 184 9.58 -6.99 -10.90
N LEU A 185 8.74 -5.95 -11.02
CA LEU A 185 8.30 -5.45 -12.33
C LEU A 185 9.49 -4.95 -13.17
N ARG A 186 10.38 -4.16 -12.57
CA ARG A 186 11.58 -3.66 -13.25
C ARG A 186 12.52 -4.79 -13.64
N GLU A 187 12.84 -5.67 -12.70
CA GLU A 187 13.71 -6.82 -12.93
C GLU A 187 13.22 -7.67 -14.11
N PHE A 188 11.91 -7.95 -14.15
CA PHE A 188 11.31 -8.71 -15.25
C PHE A 188 11.44 -7.98 -16.59
N LEU A 189 11.02 -6.71 -16.67
CA LEU A 189 11.02 -5.95 -17.92
C LEU A 189 12.44 -5.72 -18.45
N GLU A 190 13.40 -5.42 -17.58
CA GLU A 190 14.82 -5.31 -17.93
C GLU A 190 15.37 -6.64 -18.46
N SER A 191 14.99 -7.77 -17.86
CA SER A 191 15.38 -9.10 -18.36
C SER A 191 14.80 -9.44 -19.73
N GLU A 192 13.64 -8.87 -20.06
CA GLU A 192 13.00 -8.94 -21.38
C GLU A 192 13.53 -7.89 -22.38
N GLY A 193 14.55 -7.11 -22.00
CA GLY A 193 15.20 -6.13 -22.86
C GLY A 193 14.42 -4.83 -23.05
N TYR A 194 13.47 -4.51 -22.15
CA TYR A 194 12.83 -3.20 -22.15
C TYR A 194 13.72 -2.15 -21.48
N LEU A 195 13.72 -0.94 -22.05
CA LEU A 195 14.43 0.21 -21.50
C LEU A 195 13.50 1.03 -20.60
N GLU A 196 13.87 1.25 -19.33
CA GLU A 196 13.16 2.21 -18.46
C GLU A 196 13.44 3.63 -18.94
N VAL A 197 12.38 4.41 -19.11
CA VAL A 197 12.44 5.81 -19.54
C VAL A 197 11.60 6.70 -18.65
N GLU A 198 11.89 7.99 -18.64
CA GLU A 198 11.07 9.00 -17.97
C GLU A 198 10.53 10.00 -18.99
N THR A 199 9.21 10.17 -19.03
CA THR A 199 8.55 11.11 -19.93
C THR A 199 7.91 12.28 -19.17
N PRO A 200 7.61 13.43 -19.83
CA PRO A 200 7.10 14.61 -19.16
C PRO A 200 5.80 14.39 -18.38
N MET A 201 5.81 14.82 -17.11
CA MET A 201 4.64 14.87 -16.21
C MET A 201 3.73 16.07 -16.48
N MET A 202 4.31 17.15 -17.00
CA MET A 202 3.59 18.36 -17.40
C MET A 202 3.56 18.39 -18.93
N GLN A 203 2.37 18.36 -19.50
CA GLN A 203 2.15 18.24 -20.94
C GLN A 203 1.36 19.45 -21.45
N PRO A 204 1.64 19.96 -22.65
CA PRO A 204 0.88 21.07 -23.24
C PRO A 204 -0.54 20.65 -23.66
N LEU A 205 -0.75 19.35 -23.86
CA LEU A 205 -2.04 18.74 -24.16
C LEU A 205 -2.15 17.46 -23.32
N ALA A 206 -3.25 17.32 -22.59
CA ALA A 206 -3.58 16.07 -21.92
C ALA A 206 -4.11 15.05 -22.96
N GLY A 207 -3.51 13.87 -23.03
CA GLY A 207 -3.92 12.81 -23.94
C GLY A 207 -3.41 11.43 -23.50
N GLY A 208 -3.77 10.39 -24.26
CA GLY A 208 -3.42 8.99 -23.94
C GLY A 208 -4.39 8.29 -22.99
N ALA A 209 -5.45 8.97 -22.55
CA ALA A 209 -6.57 8.38 -21.80
C ALA A 209 -7.80 9.30 -21.89
N MET A 210 -8.97 8.76 -21.53
CA MET A 210 -10.20 9.54 -21.33
C MET A 210 -10.35 9.89 -19.85
N ALA A 211 -9.82 11.04 -19.44
CA ALA A 211 -9.88 11.51 -18.06
C ALA A 211 -9.82 13.04 -17.97
N ARG A 212 -10.40 13.63 -16.92
CA ARG A 212 -10.29 15.07 -16.67
C ARG A 212 -8.89 15.39 -16.12
N PRO A 213 -8.09 16.28 -16.75
CA PRO A 213 -6.77 16.60 -16.25
C PRO A 213 -6.78 17.62 -15.11
N PHE A 214 -5.68 17.66 -14.36
CA PHE A 214 -5.33 18.83 -13.54
C PHE A 214 -4.64 19.88 -14.42
N VAL A 215 -5.04 21.14 -14.26
CA VAL A 215 -4.47 22.28 -14.99
C VAL A 215 -3.53 23.04 -14.07
N THR A 216 -2.39 23.46 -14.61
CA THR A 216 -1.40 24.31 -13.93
C THR A 216 -0.83 25.33 -14.90
N HIS A 217 -0.01 26.26 -14.42
CA HIS A 217 0.50 27.37 -15.22
C HIS A 217 1.99 27.57 -15.00
N HIS A 218 2.75 27.68 -16.10
CA HIS A 218 4.20 27.91 -16.06
C HIS A 218 4.51 29.40 -16.16
N ASN A 219 4.67 30.08 -15.02
CA ASN A 219 4.81 31.54 -14.94
C ASN A 219 5.88 32.15 -15.88
N ALA A 220 7.04 31.51 -16.06
CA ALA A 220 8.13 32.10 -16.85
C ALA A 220 7.90 32.00 -18.37
N LEU A 221 7.07 31.06 -18.80
CA LEU A 221 6.75 30.81 -20.21
C LEU A 221 5.37 31.36 -20.56
N ASP A 222 4.58 31.76 -19.55
CA ASP A 222 3.21 32.25 -19.67
C ASP A 222 2.33 31.28 -20.48
N ILE A 223 2.39 29.99 -20.14
CA ILE A 223 1.59 28.92 -20.76
C ILE A 223 0.90 28.06 -19.72
N ASP A 224 -0.29 27.59 -20.06
CA ASP A 224 -0.97 26.54 -19.33
C ASP A 224 -0.39 25.17 -19.66
N LEU A 225 -0.31 24.32 -18.65
CA LEU A 225 0.14 22.94 -18.74
C LEU A 225 -0.85 22.04 -18.00
N PHE A 226 -0.82 20.77 -18.36
CA PHE A 226 -1.65 19.74 -17.75
C PHE A 226 -0.76 18.71 -17.08
N LEU A 227 -1.13 18.28 -15.86
CA LEU A 227 -0.54 17.07 -15.31
C LEU A 227 -1.02 15.88 -16.15
N ARG A 228 -0.10 15.00 -16.54
CA ARG A 228 -0.41 13.91 -17.46
C ARG A 228 -1.45 12.95 -16.88
N ILE A 229 -2.39 12.57 -17.74
CA ILE A 229 -3.37 11.51 -17.46
C ILE A 229 -2.85 10.12 -17.87
N ALA A 230 -1.89 10.11 -18.81
CA ALA A 230 -1.13 8.95 -19.29
C ALA A 230 0.19 9.39 -19.97
N PRO A 231 1.28 8.60 -19.91
CA PRO A 231 2.50 8.82 -20.72
C PRO A 231 2.42 8.29 -22.17
N GLU A 232 1.40 7.54 -22.56
CA GLU A 232 1.24 6.86 -23.85
C GLU A 232 1.81 7.62 -25.06
N LEU A 233 1.39 8.87 -25.28
CA LEU A 233 1.78 9.62 -26.48
C LEU A 233 3.27 9.90 -26.54
N TYR A 234 3.95 10.06 -25.40
CA TYR A 234 5.40 10.26 -25.34
C TYR A 234 6.15 8.96 -25.52
N LEU A 235 5.68 7.86 -24.93
CA LEU A 235 6.27 6.55 -25.14
C LEU A 235 6.18 6.10 -26.60
N LYS A 236 5.06 6.35 -27.28
CA LYS A 236 4.93 6.12 -28.73
C LYS A 236 5.90 6.97 -29.57
N ARG A 237 6.22 8.20 -29.16
CA ARG A 237 7.26 9.00 -29.83
C ARG A 237 8.65 8.38 -29.71
N LEU A 238 8.93 7.68 -28.60
CA LEU A 238 10.18 6.95 -28.43
C LEU A 238 10.25 5.71 -29.35
N ILE A 239 9.14 5.00 -29.52
CA ILE A 239 9.05 3.92 -30.52
C ILE A 239 9.33 4.46 -31.92
N VAL A 240 8.71 5.59 -32.31
CA VAL A 240 9.00 6.28 -33.59
C VAL A 240 10.48 6.67 -33.70
N GLY A 241 11.11 7.03 -32.58
CA GLY A 241 12.54 7.33 -32.48
C GLY A 241 13.47 6.11 -32.59
N GLY A 242 12.93 4.90 -32.70
CA GLY A 242 13.70 3.66 -32.85
C GLY A 242 14.03 2.94 -31.54
N LEU A 243 13.39 3.31 -30.42
CA LEU A 243 13.47 2.53 -29.19
C LEU A 243 12.42 1.42 -29.23
N ASP A 244 12.78 0.23 -29.69
CA ASP A 244 11.82 -0.85 -29.95
C ASP A 244 11.10 -1.40 -28.70
N ARG A 245 11.68 -1.24 -27.50
CA ARG A 245 11.09 -1.70 -26.23
C ARG A 245 11.32 -0.68 -25.12
N VAL A 246 10.26 -0.02 -24.67
CA VAL A 246 10.32 0.98 -23.59
C VAL A 246 9.26 0.73 -22.54
N TYR A 247 9.55 1.09 -21.31
CA TYR A 247 8.56 1.12 -20.24
C TYR A 247 8.77 2.30 -19.29
N GLU A 248 7.71 2.69 -18.59
CA GLU A 248 7.75 3.69 -17.55
C GLU A 248 6.84 3.26 -16.38
N ILE A 249 7.38 3.29 -15.15
CA ILE A 249 6.60 3.10 -13.90
C ILE A 249 6.62 4.42 -13.13
N ASN A 250 5.57 5.22 -13.29
CA ASN A 250 5.54 6.53 -12.64
C ASN A 250 4.09 7.04 -12.42
N ARG A 251 3.93 8.27 -11.96
CA ARG A 251 2.64 8.85 -11.56
C ARG A 251 1.79 9.27 -12.76
N ASN A 252 0.50 9.04 -12.66
CA ASN A 252 -0.55 9.69 -13.47
C ASN A 252 -1.47 10.47 -12.54
N PHE A 253 -2.10 11.50 -13.09
CA PHE A 253 -2.94 12.42 -12.35
C PHE A 253 -4.29 12.57 -13.05
N ARG A 254 -5.38 12.17 -12.38
CA ARG A 254 -6.74 12.27 -12.92
C ARG A 254 -7.61 13.03 -11.92
N ASN A 255 -8.23 14.10 -12.39
CA ASN A 255 -9.05 15.00 -11.58
C ASN A 255 -10.47 14.43 -11.45
N GLU A 256 -10.54 13.30 -10.74
CA GLU A 256 -11.71 12.46 -10.55
C GLU A 256 -12.02 12.27 -9.05
N GLY A 257 -13.15 11.65 -8.74
CA GLY A 257 -13.54 11.34 -7.37
C GLY A 257 -12.59 10.34 -6.70
N ILE A 258 -12.52 10.40 -5.37
CA ILE A 258 -11.77 9.43 -4.56
C ILE A 258 -12.69 8.26 -4.22
N SER A 259 -12.21 7.02 -4.41
CA SER A 259 -12.92 5.82 -3.97
C SER A 259 -11.96 4.78 -3.38
N THR A 260 -12.45 3.59 -3.05
CA THR A 260 -11.61 2.44 -2.63
C THR A 260 -10.66 1.97 -3.74
N GLN A 261 -10.95 2.31 -4.99
CA GLN A 261 -10.19 1.92 -6.19
C GLN A 261 -9.52 3.12 -6.89
N HIS A 262 -9.96 4.35 -6.61
CA HIS A 262 -9.48 5.55 -7.30
C HIS A 262 -8.81 6.53 -6.34
N ASN A 263 -7.58 6.93 -6.69
CA ASN A 263 -6.87 8.04 -6.06
C ASN A 263 -6.44 9.04 -7.14
N PRO A 264 -6.58 10.37 -6.94
CA PRO A 264 -6.32 11.38 -7.97
C PRO A 264 -4.88 11.36 -8.51
N GLU A 265 -3.95 10.79 -7.76
CA GLU A 265 -2.62 10.43 -8.23
C GLU A 265 -2.36 8.94 -8.00
N PHE A 266 -1.89 8.22 -9.02
CA PHE A 266 -1.65 6.79 -8.90
C PHE A 266 -0.48 6.35 -9.77
N THR A 267 0.16 5.24 -9.38
CA THR A 267 1.29 4.69 -10.14
C THR A 267 0.76 3.76 -11.22
N MET A 268 1.21 3.97 -12.45
CA MET A 268 0.91 3.11 -13.58
C MET A 268 2.21 2.62 -14.20
N LEU A 269 2.20 1.36 -14.63
CA LEU A 269 3.18 0.82 -15.56
C LEU A 269 2.59 0.97 -16.96
N GLU A 270 3.30 1.65 -17.85
CA GLU A 270 3.06 1.57 -19.29
C GLU A 270 4.29 1.01 -19.98
N PHE A 271 4.10 0.16 -20.99
CA PHE A 271 5.17 -0.40 -21.79
C PHE A 271 4.73 -0.54 -23.25
N TYR A 272 5.70 -0.42 -24.16
CA TYR A 272 5.50 -0.52 -25.60
C TYR A 272 6.59 -1.39 -26.21
N GLN A 273 6.19 -2.22 -27.18
CA GLN A 273 7.06 -3.06 -27.98
C GLN A 273 6.72 -2.89 -29.47
N ALA A 274 7.71 -2.50 -30.27
CA ALA A 274 7.59 -2.48 -31.72
C ALA A 274 7.46 -3.90 -32.29
N TYR A 275 6.77 -4.02 -33.42
CA TYR A 275 6.57 -5.28 -34.14
C TYR A 275 5.82 -6.38 -33.37
N ALA A 276 5.05 -5.98 -32.36
CA ALA A 276 4.19 -6.87 -31.57
C ALA A 276 2.72 -6.44 -31.70
N ASP A 277 1.80 -7.38 -31.48
CA ASP A 277 0.37 -7.12 -31.38
C ASP A 277 -0.15 -7.34 -29.95
N TYR A 278 -1.46 -7.18 -29.75
CA TYR A 278 -2.07 -7.31 -28.43
C TYR A 278 -2.00 -8.75 -27.87
N ARG A 279 -1.80 -9.78 -28.70
CA ARG A 279 -1.65 -11.17 -28.26
C ARG A 279 -0.28 -11.37 -27.61
N ASP A 280 0.76 -10.79 -28.19
CA ASP A 280 2.07 -10.72 -27.56
C ASP A 280 1.98 -9.99 -26.20
N MET A 281 1.21 -8.90 -26.14
CA MET A 281 1.03 -8.14 -24.89
C MET A 281 0.24 -8.93 -23.85
N MET A 282 -0.74 -9.76 -24.24
CA MET A 282 -1.43 -10.66 -23.32
C MET A 282 -0.46 -11.68 -22.72
N GLU A 283 0.32 -12.37 -23.57
CA GLU A 283 1.29 -13.37 -23.11
C GLU A 283 2.34 -12.76 -22.17
N LEU A 284 2.82 -11.56 -22.51
CA LEU A 284 3.73 -10.82 -21.65
C LEU A 284 3.08 -10.44 -20.32
N THR A 285 1.84 -9.97 -20.32
CA THR A 285 1.11 -9.60 -19.10
C THR A 285 0.93 -10.80 -18.18
N GLU A 286 0.60 -11.98 -18.70
CA GLU A 286 0.54 -13.20 -17.90
C GLU A 286 1.90 -13.52 -17.25
N ARG A 287 2.98 -13.43 -18.02
CA ARG A 287 4.34 -13.71 -17.53
C ARG A 287 4.77 -12.70 -16.45
N ILE A 288 4.47 -11.41 -16.64
CA ILE A 288 4.71 -10.34 -15.66
C ILE A 288 3.98 -10.68 -14.35
N LEU A 289 2.67 -10.95 -14.42
CA LEU A 289 1.85 -11.19 -13.23
C LEU A 289 2.29 -12.45 -12.48
N ARG A 290 2.61 -13.53 -13.19
CA ARG A 290 3.15 -14.77 -12.60
C ARG A 290 4.51 -14.53 -11.92
N HIS A 291 5.42 -13.81 -12.58
CA HIS A 291 6.73 -13.48 -12.01
C HIS A 291 6.59 -12.66 -10.72
N VAL A 292 5.77 -11.61 -10.75
CA VAL A 292 5.53 -10.74 -9.60
C VAL A 292 4.88 -11.49 -8.44
N ALA A 293 3.86 -12.32 -8.71
CA ALA A 293 3.21 -13.11 -7.66
C ALA A 293 4.19 -14.09 -7.02
N GLN A 294 4.99 -14.79 -7.81
CA GLN A 294 6.03 -15.68 -7.28
C GLN A 294 7.08 -14.91 -6.47
N ALA A 295 7.50 -13.74 -6.92
CA ALA A 295 8.49 -12.92 -6.21
C ALA A 295 7.92 -12.38 -4.89
N VAL A 296 6.70 -11.85 -4.89
CA VAL A 296 6.14 -11.10 -3.75
C VAL A 296 5.41 -12.00 -2.75
N VAL A 297 4.59 -12.93 -3.26
CA VAL A 297 3.74 -13.82 -2.47
C VAL A 297 4.40 -15.20 -2.27
N GLY A 298 5.22 -15.64 -3.22
CA GLY A 298 5.82 -16.97 -3.21
C GLY A 298 4.93 -18.06 -3.82
N SER A 299 3.78 -17.68 -4.37
CA SER A 299 2.75 -18.57 -4.94
C SER A 299 2.02 -17.86 -6.07
N LEU A 300 1.49 -18.62 -7.02
CA LEU A 300 0.54 -18.14 -8.04
C LEU A 300 -0.92 -18.18 -7.56
N GLU A 301 -1.15 -18.84 -6.43
CA GLU A 301 -2.45 -18.99 -5.79
C GLU A 301 -2.47 -18.24 -4.46
N PHE A 302 -3.50 -17.42 -4.25
CA PHE A 302 -3.65 -16.63 -3.04
C PHE A 302 -5.10 -16.19 -2.83
N ASP A 303 -5.44 -15.86 -1.58
CA ASP A 303 -6.77 -15.39 -1.24
C ASP A 303 -6.88 -13.87 -1.35
N TYR A 304 -8.01 -13.41 -1.90
CA TYR A 304 -8.39 -12.00 -1.98
C TYR A 304 -9.85 -11.83 -1.55
N GLY A 305 -10.04 -11.32 -0.32
CA GLY A 305 -11.36 -11.28 0.30
C GLY A 305 -11.89 -12.70 0.52
N GLU A 306 -13.06 -13.00 -0.03
CA GLU A 306 -13.69 -14.33 0.02
C GLU A 306 -13.29 -15.23 -1.16
N HIS A 307 -12.50 -14.71 -2.11
CA HIS A 307 -12.15 -15.41 -3.33
C HIS A 307 -10.76 -16.01 -3.26
N HIS A 308 -10.63 -17.23 -3.79
CA HIS A 308 -9.35 -17.85 -4.06
C HIS A 308 -8.95 -17.56 -5.51
N ILE A 309 -7.84 -16.84 -5.71
CA ILE A 309 -7.36 -16.39 -7.03
C ILE A 309 -6.20 -17.26 -7.48
N SER A 310 -6.22 -17.71 -8.73
CA SER A 310 -5.09 -18.40 -9.37
C SER A 310 -4.61 -17.65 -10.60
N LEU A 311 -3.32 -17.36 -10.66
CA LEU A 311 -2.65 -16.80 -11.85
C LEU A 311 -2.08 -17.89 -12.78
N ALA A 312 -2.46 -19.15 -12.57
CA ALA A 312 -2.02 -20.25 -13.42
C ALA A 312 -2.62 -20.15 -14.83
N GLU A 313 -3.92 -19.85 -14.92
CA GLU A 313 -4.66 -19.76 -16.18
C GLU A 313 -5.40 -18.42 -16.29
N PHE A 314 -5.39 -17.84 -17.48
CA PHE A 314 -6.10 -16.60 -17.78
C PHE A 314 -7.22 -16.90 -18.76
N GLN A 315 -8.43 -16.51 -18.40
CA GLN A 315 -9.57 -16.58 -19.31
C GLN A 315 -9.42 -15.51 -20.39
N ARG A 316 -9.97 -15.79 -21.56
CA ARG A 316 -10.04 -14.85 -22.70
C ARG A 316 -11.49 -14.82 -23.14
N LEU A 317 -12.11 -13.65 -23.06
CA LEU A 317 -13.50 -13.46 -23.45
C LEU A 317 -13.61 -12.14 -24.19
N THR A 318 -14.38 -12.09 -25.27
CA THR A 318 -14.89 -10.82 -25.78
C THR A 318 -15.97 -10.26 -24.84
N MET A 319 -16.30 -8.97 -24.94
CA MET A 319 -17.42 -8.41 -24.16
C MET A 319 -18.73 -9.17 -24.42
N ALA A 320 -19.01 -9.52 -25.69
CA ALA A 320 -20.19 -10.26 -26.07
C ALA A 320 -20.21 -11.67 -25.43
N GLU A 321 -19.10 -12.40 -25.48
CA GLU A 321 -18.98 -13.72 -24.82
C GLU A 321 -19.21 -13.62 -23.31
N ALA A 322 -18.67 -12.59 -22.66
CA ALA A 322 -18.88 -12.37 -21.24
C ALA A 322 -20.36 -12.06 -20.92
N ILE A 323 -21.02 -11.19 -21.69
CA ILE A 323 -22.46 -10.88 -21.51
C ILE A 323 -23.30 -12.16 -21.66
N VAL A 324 -23.08 -12.94 -22.73
CA VAL A 324 -23.83 -14.18 -22.96
C VAL A 324 -23.61 -15.18 -21.83
N ARG A 325 -22.36 -15.32 -21.37
CA ARG A 325 -22.00 -16.29 -20.32
C ARG A 325 -22.58 -15.93 -18.96
N PHE A 326 -22.63 -14.65 -18.61
CA PHE A 326 -23.03 -14.17 -17.30
C PHE A 326 -24.43 -13.55 -17.27
N TRP A 327 -25.21 -13.71 -18.33
CA TRP A 327 -26.59 -13.27 -18.37
C TRP A 327 -27.41 -13.93 -17.23
N PRO A 328 -28.12 -13.16 -16.38
CA PRO A 328 -28.88 -13.75 -15.28
C PRO A 328 -30.02 -14.61 -15.80
N ALA A 329 -30.14 -15.84 -15.29
CA ALA A 329 -31.20 -16.76 -15.68
C ALA A 329 -32.60 -16.20 -15.37
N GLU A 330 -32.70 -15.40 -14.30
CA GLU A 330 -33.92 -14.73 -13.86
C GLU A 330 -34.33 -13.58 -14.79
N ALA A 331 -33.40 -13.07 -15.62
CA ALA A 331 -33.67 -12.07 -16.64
C ALA A 331 -34.31 -12.67 -17.91
N GLY A 332 -34.49 -14.00 -17.95
CA GLY A 332 -35.06 -14.71 -19.09
C GLY A 332 -34.00 -15.16 -20.09
N GLU A 333 -34.43 -15.50 -21.31
CA GLU A 333 -33.52 -15.88 -22.39
C GLU A 333 -32.64 -14.69 -22.79
N GLY A 334 -31.33 -14.84 -22.54
CA GLY A 334 -30.33 -13.82 -22.85
C GLY A 334 -29.94 -13.76 -24.32
N PRO A 335 -29.07 -12.81 -24.69
CA PRO A 335 -28.51 -12.77 -26.03
C PRO A 335 -27.73 -14.03 -26.36
N ARG A 336 -27.71 -14.41 -27.63
CA ARG A 336 -26.68 -15.31 -28.18
C ARG A 336 -25.58 -14.46 -28.82
N LEU A 337 -24.42 -15.07 -29.08
CA LEU A 337 -23.29 -14.36 -29.70
C LEU A 337 -23.66 -13.70 -31.03
N GLU A 338 -24.45 -14.39 -31.85
CA GLU A 338 -24.96 -13.87 -33.13
C GLU A 338 -25.82 -12.61 -32.94
N ASP A 339 -26.56 -12.53 -31.82
CA ASP A 339 -27.43 -11.40 -31.49
C ASP A 339 -26.62 -10.18 -31.04
N LEU A 340 -25.34 -10.32 -30.69
CA LEU A 340 -24.44 -9.23 -30.28
C LEU A 340 -23.32 -8.96 -31.30
N ALA A 341 -23.33 -9.65 -32.45
CA ALA A 341 -22.35 -9.41 -33.51
C ALA A 341 -22.51 -8.02 -34.16
N ASP A 342 -23.73 -7.45 -34.14
CA ASP A 342 -23.97 -6.04 -34.44
C ASP A 342 -24.12 -5.27 -33.12
N PRO A 343 -23.22 -4.32 -32.80
CA PRO A 343 -23.31 -3.50 -31.60
C PRO A 343 -24.67 -2.79 -31.44
N ARG A 344 -25.42 -2.52 -32.52
CA ARG A 344 -26.75 -1.89 -32.42
C ARG A 344 -27.75 -2.75 -31.67
N ALA A 345 -27.57 -4.07 -31.71
CA ALA A 345 -28.42 -4.99 -30.96
C ALA A 345 -28.21 -4.87 -29.45
N ALA A 346 -27.06 -4.35 -28.99
CA ALA A 346 -26.81 -4.11 -27.57
C ALA A 346 -27.86 -3.18 -26.94
N LEU A 347 -28.37 -2.18 -27.68
CA LEU A 347 -29.42 -1.27 -27.18
C LEU A 347 -30.68 -2.00 -26.74
N LYS A 348 -31.11 -3.02 -27.51
CA LYS A 348 -32.27 -3.86 -27.16
C LYS A 348 -32.01 -4.64 -25.88
N TRP A 349 -30.80 -5.17 -25.72
CA TRP A 349 -30.44 -5.98 -24.55
C TRP A 349 -30.21 -5.14 -23.30
N VAL A 350 -29.71 -3.92 -23.45
CA VAL A 350 -29.70 -2.91 -22.39
C VAL A 350 -31.12 -2.63 -21.90
N GLU A 351 -32.06 -2.39 -22.81
CA GLU A 351 -33.46 -2.17 -22.43
C GLU A 351 -34.05 -3.39 -21.72
N ALA A 352 -33.84 -4.59 -22.25
CA ALA A 352 -34.33 -5.83 -21.63
C ALA A 352 -33.76 -6.05 -20.21
N TYR A 353 -32.45 -5.82 -20.03
CA TYR A 353 -31.78 -5.95 -18.75
C TYR A 353 -32.27 -4.92 -17.73
N SER A 354 -32.37 -3.65 -18.14
CA SER A 354 -32.89 -2.56 -17.29
C SER A 354 -34.36 -2.78 -16.89
N GLN A 355 -35.20 -3.29 -17.80
CA GLN A 355 -36.58 -3.65 -17.48
C GLN A 355 -36.66 -4.79 -16.46
N TRP A 356 -35.76 -5.78 -16.56
CA TRP A 356 -35.68 -6.86 -15.58
C TRP A 356 -35.25 -6.33 -14.20
N LEU A 357 -34.19 -5.51 -14.12
CA LEU A 357 -33.74 -4.88 -12.88
C LEU A 357 -34.87 -4.09 -12.20
N ALA A 358 -35.65 -3.33 -12.97
CA ALA A 358 -36.81 -2.61 -12.46
C ALA A 358 -37.88 -3.55 -11.87
N LYS A 359 -38.19 -4.67 -12.54
CA LYS A 359 -39.12 -5.69 -12.03
C LYS A 359 -38.59 -6.39 -10.78
N ALA A 360 -37.27 -6.54 -10.66
CA ALA A 360 -36.59 -7.12 -9.51
C ALA A 360 -36.44 -6.14 -8.32
N GLY A 361 -36.95 -4.91 -8.44
CA GLY A 361 -36.85 -3.89 -7.40
C GLY A 361 -35.48 -3.21 -7.30
N ARG A 362 -34.64 -3.33 -8.33
CA ARG A 362 -33.27 -2.80 -8.44
C ARG A 362 -33.18 -1.72 -9.52
N ALA A 363 -34.21 -0.88 -9.62
CA ALA A 363 -34.33 0.12 -10.68
C ALA A 363 -33.20 1.18 -10.64
N ASP A 364 -32.57 1.36 -9.49
CA ASP A 364 -31.41 2.21 -9.27
C ASP A 364 -30.11 1.67 -9.92
N GLU A 365 -30.07 0.38 -10.24
CA GLU A 365 -28.97 -0.25 -10.97
C GLU A 365 -29.20 -0.32 -12.49
N ALA A 366 -30.32 0.22 -12.97
CA ALA A 366 -30.64 0.22 -14.40
C ALA A 366 -29.62 1.04 -15.20
N ILE A 367 -29.29 0.53 -16.40
CA ILE A 367 -28.35 1.18 -17.31
C ILE A 367 -29.01 2.43 -17.89
N SER A 368 -28.37 3.59 -17.74
CA SER A 368 -28.84 4.87 -18.23
C SER A 368 -27.97 5.35 -19.38
N LEU A 369 -28.44 5.16 -20.62
CA LEU A 369 -27.73 5.65 -21.81
C LEU A 369 -28.17 7.08 -22.15
N ALA A 370 -27.22 7.95 -22.47
CA ALA A 370 -27.52 9.27 -23.00
C ALA A 370 -28.16 9.18 -24.40
N GLU A 371 -28.97 10.18 -24.78
CA GLU A 371 -29.53 10.25 -26.13
C GLU A 371 -28.40 10.31 -27.17
N GLY A 372 -28.46 9.45 -28.20
CA GLY A 372 -27.42 9.35 -29.22
C GLY A 372 -26.19 8.54 -28.81
N THR A 373 -26.23 7.79 -27.71
CA THR A 373 -25.14 6.88 -27.31
C THR A 373 -24.78 5.93 -28.45
N ALA A 374 -23.48 5.84 -28.75
CA ALA A 374 -22.98 4.96 -29.80
C ALA A 374 -23.23 3.48 -29.44
N PRO A 375 -23.55 2.63 -30.43
CA PRO A 375 -23.78 1.21 -30.19
C PRO A 375 -22.66 0.47 -29.43
N GLY A 376 -21.39 0.80 -29.73
CA GLY A 376 -20.24 0.22 -29.01
C GLY A 376 -20.20 0.58 -27.52
N LEU A 377 -20.49 1.84 -27.18
CA LEU A 377 -20.60 2.29 -25.78
C LEU A 377 -21.76 1.59 -25.07
N ALA A 378 -22.90 1.39 -25.75
CA ALA A 378 -24.02 0.64 -25.18
C ALA A 378 -23.65 -0.83 -24.87
N LEU A 379 -22.81 -1.46 -25.70
CA LEU A 379 -22.29 -2.80 -25.44
C LEU A 379 -21.37 -2.83 -24.21
N GLN A 380 -20.49 -1.83 -24.07
CA GLN A 380 -19.63 -1.70 -22.89
C GLN A 380 -20.46 -1.54 -21.60
N GLU A 381 -21.42 -0.62 -21.59
CA GLU A 381 -22.31 -0.39 -20.44
C GLU A 381 -23.08 -1.66 -20.04
N LEU A 382 -23.53 -2.44 -21.04
CA LEU A 382 -24.14 -3.74 -20.79
C LEU A 382 -23.16 -4.74 -20.19
N PHE A 383 -21.93 -4.79 -20.70
CA PHE A 383 -20.88 -5.66 -20.18
C PHE A 383 -20.53 -5.31 -18.72
N GLU A 384 -20.36 -4.03 -18.39
CA GLU A 384 -20.07 -3.57 -17.03
C GLU A 384 -21.19 -3.97 -16.06
N ALA A 385 -22.45 -3.83 -16.48
CA ALA A 385 -23.60 -4.15 -15.65
C ALA A 385 -23.87 -5.66 -15.49
N VAL A 386 -23.54 -6.48 -16.49
CA VAL A 386 -23.85 -7.93 -16.52
C VAL A 386 -22.67 -8.78 -16.05
N ALA A 387 -21.47 -8.51 -16.56
CA ALA A 387 -20.36 -9.46 -16.54
C ALA A 387 -19.17 -9.00 -15.69
N GLU A 388 -18.82 -7.71 -15.64
CA GLU A 388 -17.57 -7.23 -15.02
C GLU A 388 -17.38 -7.75 -13.59
N ARG A 389 -18.41 -7.64 -12.74
CA ARG A 389 -18.37 -8.09 -11.34
C ARG A 389 -18.25 -9.61 -11.16
N GLN A 390 -18.55 -10.39 -12.20
CA GLN A 390 -18.45 -11.85 -12.20
C GLN A 390 -17.04 -12.34 -12.58
N LEU A 391 -16.19 -11.46 -13.12
CA LEU A 391 -14.83 -11.79 -13.55
C LEU A 391 -13.86 -11.85 -12.35
N ILE A 392 -14.00 -12.90 -11.54
CA ILE A 392 -13.16 -13.10 -10.34
C ILE A 392 -11.77 -13.64 -10.69
N GLN A 393 -11.68 -14.65 -11.54
CA GLN A 393 -10.40 -15.18 -12.01
C GLN A 393 -9.79 -14.24 -13.07
N PRO A 394 -8.45 -14.20 -13.21
CA PRO A 394 -7.79 -13.37 -14.19
C PRO A 394 -8.36 -13.60 -15.59
N THR A 395 -8.88 -12.54 -16.19
CA THR A 395 -9.61 -12.60 -17.46
C THR A 395 -9.17 -11.43 -18.34
N PHE A 396 -8.71 -11.73 -19.55
CA PHE A 396 -8.57 -10.74 -20.59
C PHE A 396 -9.93 -10.56 -21.28
N VAL A 397 -10.44 -9.34 -21.23
CA VAL A 397 -11.57 -8.92 -22.06
C VAL A 397 -11.01 -8.41 -23.38
N LEU A 398 -11.53 -8.89 -24.51
CA LEU A 398 -10.97 -8.66 -25.85
C LEU A 398 -11.95 -7.95 -26.78
N ASP A 399 -11.41 -7.46 -27.89
CA ASP A 399 -12.14 -6.94 -29.05
C ASP A 399 -13.17 -5.85 -28.68
N TYR A 400 -12.67 -4.84 -27.98
CA TYR A 400 -13.44 -3.66 -27.60
C TYR A 400 -13.99 -2.98 -28.87
N PRO A 401 -15.24 -2.49 -28.85
CA PRO A 401 -15.77 -1.68 -29.96
C PRO A 401 -14.90 -0.44 -30.22
N LEU A 402 -14.85 0.00 -31.48
CA LEU A 402 -14.01 1.13 -31.89
C LEU A 402 -14.38 2.44 -31.17
N GLU A 403 -15.64 2.58 -30.76
CA GLU A 403 -16.15 3.77 -30.09
C GLU A 403 -15.79 3.88 -28.60
N VAL A 404 -15.17 2.84 -28.03
CA VAL A 404 -14.79 2.74 -26.60
C VAL A 404 -13.39 3.27 -26.35
#